data_AF-A0A4P6RL65-F1
#
_entry.id   AF-A0A4P6RL65-F1
#
_cell.length_a   1.000
_cell.length_b   1.000
_cell.length_c   1.000
_cell.angle_alpha   90.00
_cell.angle_beta   90.00
_cell.angle_gamma   90.00
#
_symmetry.space_group_name_H-M   'P 1'
#
loop_
_entity.id
_entity.type
_entity.pdbx_description
1 polymer ?
#
loop_
_entity_poly.entity_id
_entity_poly.type
_entity_poly.pdbx_seq_one_letter_code
_entity_poly.pdbx_strand_id
1 'polypeptide(L)'
;MSLYDTSNPLQKEQFKARSAKLAESGKVVELTEKKPKRSLQSNKYLHVILGYFACETGNTLEWVKQQYYKKLVNPSIFIRERDDKYLGRIKILRSSADLDSAEMSTSITRFRNWASAECGIYLPSADEDRLIQLMEIEIGRNKDYL
;
A
#
# COMPACT_ATOMS: atom_id res chain seq x y z
N MET A 1 9.63 -8.86 20.29
CA MET A 1 10.60 -9.23 19.23
C MET A 1 11.42 -7.99 18.92
N SER A 2 12.72 -8.00 19.16
CA SER A 2 13.60 -6.85 18.88
C SER A 2 14.10 -6.93 17.44
N LEU A 3 13.87 -5.89 16.65
CA LEU A 3 14.35 -5.77 15.27
C LEU A 3 15.67 -5.00 15.29
N TYR A 4 16.69 -5.50 14.57
CA TYR A 4 17.98 -4.82 14.43
C TYR A 4 18.29 -4.63 12.94
N ASP A 5 18.65 -3.41 12.57
CA ASP A 5 19.19 -3.08 11.25
C ASP A 5 20.72 -3.20 11.29
N THR A 6 21.26 -4.22 10.64
CA THR A 6 22.71 -4.48 10.62
C THR A 6 23.48 -3.55 9.68
N SER A 7 22.79 -2.72 8.89
CA SER A 7 23.40 -1.63 8.12
C SER A 7 23.70 -0.40 9.00
N ASN A 8 22.97 -0.23 10.10
CA ASN A 8 23.22 0.80 11.10
C ASN A 8 24.34 0.34 12.07
N PRO A 9 25.47 1.08 12.19
CA PRO A 9 26.60 0.67 13.03
C PRO A 9 26.24 0.46 14.51
N LEU A 10 25.36 1.29 15.06
CA LEU A 10 24.94 1.19 16.46
C LEU A 10 24.08 -0.06 16.71
N GLN A 11 23.11 -0.30 15.83
CA GLN A 11 22.23 -1.47 15.94
C GLN A 11 22.96 -2.78 15.67
N LYS A 12 23.97 -2.76 14.79
CA LYS A 12 24.87 -3.89 14.55
C LYS A 12 25.63 -4.30 15.81
N GLU A 13 26.19 -3.34 16.54
CA GLU A 13 26.88 -3.62 17.81
C GLU A 13 25.91 -4.09 18.91
N GLN A 14 24.71 -3.51 18.98
CA GLN A 14 23.66 -3.97 19.90
C GLN A 14 23.19 -5.40 19.59
N PHE A 15 23.03 -5.74 18.30
CA PHE A 15 22.69 -7.09 17.86
C PHE A 15 23.76 -8.10 18.32
N LYS A 16 25.05 -7.81 18.09
CA LYS A 16 26.16 -8.68 18.54
C LYS A 16 26.16 -8.89 20.05
N ALA A 17 26.00 -7.82 20.82
CA ALA A 17 25.98 -7.90 22.28
C ALA A 17 24.79 -8.74 22.79
N ARG A 18 23.63 -8.62 22.14
CA ARG A 18 22.44 -9.38 22.50
C ARG A 18 22.52 -10.84 22.04
N SER A 19 23.04 -11.11 20.85
CA SER A 19 23.23 -12.47 20.33
C SER A 19 24.24 -13.26 21.17
N ALA A 20 25.32 -12.63 21.62
CA ALA A 20 26.31 -13.25 22.51
C ALA A 20 25.67 -13.68 23.85
N LYS A 21 24.92 -12.79 24.50
CA LYS A 21 24.16 -13.12 25.73
C LYS A 21 23.15 -14.24 25.52
N LEU A 22 22.51 -14.29 24.36
CA LEU A 22 21.54 -15.33 24.03
C LEU A 22 22.22 -16.68 23.77
N ALA A 23 23.41 -16.70 23.16
CA ALA A 23 24.20 -17.91 22.94
C ALA A 23 24.61 -18.58 24.26
N GLU A 24 24.93 -17.79 25.29
CA GLU A 24 25.27 -18.30 26.64
C GLU A 24 24.05 -18.68 27.48
N SER A 25 22.84 -18.26 27.07
CA SER A 25 21.65 -18.39 27.92
C SER A 25 21.04 -19.80 28.00
N GLY A 26 21.51 -20.74 27.17
CA GLY A 26 21.01 -22.12 27.11
C GLY A 26 19.54 -22.25 26.65
N LYS A 27 18.95 -21.18 26.10
CA LYS A 27 17.55 -21.15 25.64
C LYS A 27 17.47 -21.45 24.15
N VAL A 28 16.32 -21.96 23.70
CA VAL A 28 15.99 -22.08 22.28
C VAL A 28 15.79 -20.67 21.71
N VAL A 29 16.56 -20.32 20.68
CA VAL A 29 16.51 -19.02 20.02
C VAL A 29 16.28 -19.18 18.53
N GLU A 30 15.42 -18.34 17.96
CA GLU A 30 15.16 -18.28 16.53
C GLU A 30 15.88 -17.07 15.93
N LEU A 31 16.83 -17.32 15.03
CA LEU A 31 17.43 -16.28 14.19
C LEU A 31 16.82 -16.36 12.80
N THR A 32 16.09 -15.33 12.40
CA THR A 32 15.55 -15.22 11.05
C THR A 32 16.16 -14.01 10.37
N GLU A 33 16.82 -14.23 9.23
CA GLU A 33 17.18 -13.14 8.34
C GLU A 33 15.89 -12.54 7.76
N LYS A 34 15.58 -11.31 8.15
CA LYS A 34 14.57 -10.53 7.46
C LYS A 34 15.27 -9.94 6.24
N LYS A 35 15.01 -10.54 5.07
CA LYS A 35 15.26 -9.87 3.78
C LYS A 35 14.70 -8.45 3.88
N PRO A 36 15.35 -7.43 3.29
CA PRO A 36 14.74 -6.11 3.17
C PRO A 36 13.31 -6.36 2.71
N LYS A 37 12.33 -5.84 3.47
CA LYS A 37 10.93 -6.05 3.11
C LYS A 37 10.85 -5.72 1.62
N ARG A 38 10.62 -6.75 0.79
CA ARG A 38 10.23 -6.52 -0.60
C ARG A 38 9.17 -5.44 -0.50
N SER A 39 9.34 -4.39 -1.31
CA SER A 39 8.45 -3.24 -1.39
C SER A 39 7.06 -3.62 -0.91
N LEU A 40 6.50 -2.84 0.02
CA LEU A 40 5.09 -2.94 0.45
C LEU A 40 4.29 -3.54 -0.70
N GLN A 41 3.77 -4.78 -0.54
CA GLN A 41 3.05 -5.47 -1.62
C GLN A 41 2.16 -4.43 -2.27
N SER A 42 2.32 -4.15 -3.57
CA SER A 42 1.76 -2.93 -4.18
C SER A 42 0.25 -2.78 -3.89
N ASN A 43 -0.43 -3.91 -3.69
CA ASN A 43 -1.81 -3.99 -3.21
C ASN A 43 -2.02 -3.38 -1.80
N LYS A 44 -1.18 -3.71 -0.82
CA LYS A 44 -1.26 -3.14 0.54
C LYS A 44 -1.06 -1.63 0.48
N TYR A 45 -0.05 -1.15 -0.23
CA TYR A 45 0.17 0.29 -0.38
C TYR A 45 -1.01 0.98 -1.07
N LEU A 46 -1.55 0.41 -2.16
CA LEU A 46 -2.75 0.89 -2.82
C LEU A 46 -3.93 0.99 -1.85
N HIS A 47 -4.14 -0.02 -1.00
CA HIS A 47 -5.23 0.00 -0.01
C HIS A 47 -5.08 1.15 1.00
N VAL A 48 -3.87 1.45 1.46
CA VAL A 48 -3.63 2.55 2.40
C VAL A 48 -3.92 3.90 1.75
N ILE A 49 -3.38 4.17 0.56
CA ILE A 49 -3.59 5.47 -0.11
C ILE A 49 -5.07 5.71 -0.48
N LEU A 50 -5.81 4.66 -0.85
CA LEU A 50 -7.25 4.75 -1.10
C LEU A 50 -8.02 5.03 0.19
N GLY A 51 -7.66 4.36 1.29
CA GLY A 51 -8.30 4.57 2.59
C GLY A 51 -8.04 5.97 3.15
N TYR A 52 -6.82 6.48 2.99
CA TYR A 52 -6.49 7.84 3.41
C TYR A 52 -7.27 8.87 2.58
N PHE A 53 -7.28 8.73 1.26
CA PHE A 53 -8.07 9.61 0.40
C PHE A 53 -9.57 9.56 0.69
N ALA A 54 -10.09 8.38 1.05
CA ALA A 54 -11.47 8.20 1.49
C ALA A 54 -11.76 8.98 2.78
N CYS A 55 -10.85 8.92 3.75
CA CYS A 55 -10.96 9.71 4.99
C CYS A 55 -10.97 11.22 4.70
N GLU A 56 -10.05 11.70 3.87
CA GLU A 56 -9.93 13.13 3.54
C GLU A 56 -11.16 13.66 2.78
N THR A 57 -11.75 12.83 1.93
CA THR A 57 -12.92 13.23 1.11
C THR A 57 -14.27 12.87 1.74
N GLY A 58 -14.29 12.22 2.91
CA GLY A 58 -15.52 11.74 3.55
C GLY A 58 -16.26 10.67 2.76
N ASN A 59 -15.59 9.98 1.84
CA ASN A 59 -16.19 8.93 1.01
C ASN A 59 -15.88 7.55 1.57
N THR A 60 -16.61 6.53 1.13
CA THR A 60 -16.26 5.14 1.42
C THR A 60 -15.06 4.70 0.58
N LEU A 61 -14.25 3.78 1.11
CA LEU A 61 -13.11 3.20 0.37
C LEU A 61 -13.55 2.57 -0.96
N GLU A 62 -14.71 1.91 -0.97
CA GLU A 62 -15.28 1.33 -2.19
C GLU A 62 -15.69 2.39 -3.22
N TRP A 63 -16.25 3.53 -2.79
CA TRP A 63 -16.56 4.64 -3.68
C TRP A 63 -15.29 5.20 -4.33
N VAL A 64 -14.26 5.49 -3.53
CA VAL A 64 -12.98 6.00 -4.02
C VAL A 64 -12.34 5.01 -5.00
N LYS A 65 -12.36 3.72 -4.66
CA LYS A 65 -11.81 2.67 -5.50
C LYS A 65 -12.53 2.57 -6.85
N GLN A 66 -13.86 2.61 -6.87
CA GLN A 66 -14.63 2.41 -8.10
C GLN A 66 -14.72 3.67 -8.96
N GLN A 67 -15.05 4.82 -8.36
CA GLN A 67 -15.33 6.04 -9.12
C GLN A 67 -14.05 6.81 -9.41
N TYR A 68 -13.25 7.15 -8.39
CA TYR A 68 -12.06 7.98 -8.57
C TYR A 68 -10.89 7.16 -9.14
N TYR A 69 -10.49 6.09 -8.46
CA TYR A 69 -9.29 5.37 -8.84
C TYR A 69 -9.43 4.63 -10.18
N LYS A 70 -10.54 3.91 -10.40
CA LYS A 70 -10.72 3.11 -11.62
C LYS A 70 -11.33 3.89 -12.78
N LYS A 71 -12.50 4.51 -12.61
CA LYS A 71 -13.24 5.13 -13.73
C LYS A 71 -12.69 6.49 -14.13
N LEU A 72 -12.34 7.34 -13.16
CA LEU A 72 -11.88 8.70 -13.43
C LEU A 72 -10.40 8.73 -13.83
N VAL A 73 -9.54 8.19 -12.97
CA VAL A 73 -8.07 8.31 -13.15
C VAL A 73 -7.49 7.26 -14.11
N ASN A 74 -8.01 6.04 -14.07
CA ASN A 74 -7.44 4.91 -14.82
C ASN A 74 -8.42 4.21 -15.78
N PRO A 75 -9.25 4.92 -16.55
CA PRO A 75 -10.27 4.30 -17.40
C PRO A 75 -9.64 3.34 -18.43
N SER A 76 -8.49 3.69 -19.01
CA SER A 76 -7.83 2.85 -20.02
C SER A 76 -7.26 1.53 -19.49
N ILE A 77 -7.03 1.44 -18.18
CA ILE A 77 -6.49 0.24 -17.53
C ILE A 77 -7.64 -0.67 -17.05
N PHE A 78 -8.73 -0.07 -16.57
CA PHE A 78 -9.81 -0.80 -15.89
C PHE A 78 -11.08 -0.99 -16.71
N ILE A 79 -11.40 -0.13 -17.66
CA ILE A 79 -12.62 -0.25 -18.47
C ILE A 79 -12.30 -1.12 -19.68
N ARG A 80 -12.99 -2.26 -19.80
CA ARG A 80 -12.95 -3.11 -20.99
C ARG A 80 -14.33 -3.21 -21.60
N GLU A 81 -14.38 -3.26 -22.92
CA GLU A 81 -15.61 -3.54 -23.64
C GLU A 81 -15.69 -5.04 -23.90
N ARG A 82 -16.84 -5.64 -23.60
CA ARG A 82 -17.12 -7.04 -23.89
C ARG A 82 -18.44 -7.10 -24.64
N ASP A 83 -18.43 -7.78 -25.78
CA ASP A 83 -19.64 -8.14 -26.50
C ASP A 83 -20.29 -9.34 -25.80
N ASP A 84 -21.49 -9.12 -25.27
CA ASP A 84 -22.35 -10.16 -24.71
C ASP A 84 -23.49 -10.46 -25.68
N LYS A 85 -23.86 -11.75 -25.76
CA LYS A 85 -24.87 -12.25 -26.70
C LYS A 85 -26.25 -11.63 -26.48
N TYR A 86 -26.57 -11.21 -25.25
CA TYR A 86 -27.89 -10.69 -24.87
C TYR A 86 -27.86 -9.20 -24.50
N LEU A 87 -26.74 -8.72 -23.95
CA LEU A 87 -26.60 -7.32 -23.52
C LEU A 87 -25.90 -6.42 -24.56
N GLY A 88 -25.39 -6.99 -25.66
CA GLY A 88 -24.62 -6.24 -26.65
C GLY A 88 -23.25 -5.82 -26.11
N ARG A 89 -22.73 -4.67 -26.55
CA ARG A 89 -21.44 -4.13 -26.05
C ARG A 89 -21.61 -3.52 -24.67
N ILE A 90 -21.12 -4.23 -23.66
CA ILE A 90 -21.11 -3.76 -22.27
C ILE A 90 -19.71 -3.34 -21.83
N LYS A 91 -19.65 -2.29 -21.01
CA LYS A 91 -18.41 -1.85 -20.35
C LYS A 91 -18.28 -2.55 -19.00
N ILE A 92 -17.28 -3.41 -18.87
CA ILE A 92 -16.95 -4.11 -17.64
C ILE A 92 -15.75 -3.47 -16.96
N LEU A 93 -15.76 -3.49 -15.62
CA LEU A 93 -14.67 -2.96 -14.81
C LEU A 93 -13.77 -4.11 -14.35
N ARG A 94 -12.52 -4.11 -14.79
CA ARG A 94 -11.50 -5.11 -14.41
C ARG A 94 -11.19 -5.03 -12.90
N SER A 95 -10.82 -6.15 -12.30
CA SER A 95 -10.33 -6.15 -10.92
C SER A 95 -8.91 -5.58 -10.86
N SER A 96 -8.56 -4.93 -9.75
CA SER A 96 -7.17 -4.53 -9.49
C SER A 96 -6.26 -5.73 -9.23
N ALA A 97 -6.84 -6.89 -8.89
CA ALA A 97 -6.10 -8.14 -8.71
C ALA A 97 -5.56 -8.71 -10.04
N ASP A 98 -6.17 -8.35 -11.17
CA ASP A 98 -5.78 -8.86 -12.49
C ASP A 98 -4.63 -8.07 -13.12
N LEU A 99 -4.21 -6.96 -12.53
CA LEU A 99 -3.21 -6.05 -13.10
C LEU A 99 -1.80 -6.65 -13.04
N ASP A 100 -0.99 -6.37 -14.07
CA ASP A 100 0.44 -6.62 -14.00
C ASP A 100 1.18 -5.53 -13.17
N SER A 101 2.43 -5.79 -12.83
CA SER A 101 3.24 -4.90 -11.98
C SER A 101 3.46 -3.50 -12.58
N ALA A 102 3.54 -3.39 -13.91
CA ALA A 102 3.73 -2.12 -14.61
C ALA A 102 2.40 -1.34 -14.69
N GLU A 103 1.30 -2.01 -15.01
CA GLU A 103 -0.05 -1.45 -14.91
C GLU A 103 -0.35 -0.92 -13.49
N MET A 104 0.00 -1.71 -12.46
CA MET A 104 -0.18 -1.33 -11.07
C MET A 104 0.63 -0.07 -10.72
N SER A 105 1.92 -0.06 -11.03
CA SER A 105 2.79 1.10 -10.75
C SER A 105 2.29 2.35 -11.47
N THR A 106 1.89 2.22 -12.74
CA THR A 106 1.35 3.33 -13.54
C THR A 106 0.05 3.87 -12.95
N SER A 107 -0.88 2.99 -12.59
CA SER A 107 -2.18 3.39 -12.05
C SER A 107 -2.08 4.10 -10.70
N ILE A 108 -1.14 3.67 -9.85
CA ILE A 108 -0.82 4.30 -8.57
C ILE A 108 -0.22 5.69 -8.79
N THR A 109 0.78 5.83 -9.66
CA THR A 109 1.40 7.13 -9.95
C THR A 109 0.38 8.13 -10.48
N ARG A 110 -0.50 7.71 -11.40
CA ARG A 110 -1.59 8.55 -11.91
C ARG A 110 -2.51 9.02 -10.80
N PHE A 111 -2.88 8.13 -9.88
CA PHE A 111 -3.77 8.47 -8.77
C PHE A 111 -3.14 9.46 -7.79
N ARG A 112 -1.86 9.28 -7.46
CA ARG A 112 -1.12 10.22 -6.60
C ARG A 112 -1.03 11.60 -7.23
N ASN A 113 -0.67 11.67 -8.51
CA ASN A 113 -0.56 12.93 -9.23
C ASN A 113 -1.91 13.64 -9.33
N TRP A 114 -2.98 12.90 -9.66
CA TRP A 114 -4.33 13.45 -9.72
C TRP A 114 -4.82 13.94 -8.36
N ALA A 115 -4.65 13.15 -7.29
CA ALA A 115 -5.05 13.54 -5.94
C ALA A 115 -4.35 14.82 -5.48
N SER A 116 -3.05 14.97 -5.78
CA SER A 116 -2.30 16.16 -5.42
C SER A 116 -2.67 17.38 -6.28
N ALA A 117 -2.92 17.18 -7.58
CA ALA A 117 -3.19 18.28 -8.50
C ALA A 117 -4.63 18.81 -8.39
N GLU A 118 -5.62 17.91 -8.34
CA GLU A 118 -7.04 18.27 -8.40
C GLU A 118 -7.67 18.42 -7.02
N CYS A 119 -7.26 17.60 -6.05
CA CYS A 119 -7.84 17.60 -4.70
C CYS A 119 -6.94 18.27 -3.65
N GLY A 120 -5.69 18.60 -3.99
CA GLY A 120 -4.72 19.12 -3.03
C GLY A 120 -4.30 18.12 -1.96
N ILE A 121 -4.59 16.82 -2.15
CA ILE A 121 -4.29 15.76 -1.17
C ILE A 121 -2.97 15.10 -1.54
N TYR A 122 -1.99 15.22 -0.66
CA TYR A 122 -0.69 14.58 -0.85
C TYR A 122 -0.74 13.10 -0.50
N LEU A 123 -0.39 12.25 -1.47
CA LEU A 123 -0.24 10.81 -1.28
C LEU A 123 1.26 10.44 -1.37
N PRO A 124 1.89 10.04 -0.25
CA PRO A 124 3.32 9.77 -0.17
C PRO A 124 3.68 8.53 -0.99
N SER A 125 4.95 8.42 -1.37
CA SER A 125 5.51 7.34 -2.17
C SER A 125 5.65 6.05 -1.39
N ALA A 126 5.76 4.93 -2.10
CA ALA A 126 5.87 3.59 -1.49
C ALA A 126 7.16 3.42 -0.66
N ASP A 127 8.17 4.25 -0.91
CA ASP A 127 9.45 4.34 -0.17
C ASP A 127 9.37 5.21 1.10
N GLU A 128 8.29 5.99 1.28
CA GLU A 128 8.11 6.88 2.42
C GLU A 128 7.38 6.16 3.57
N ASP A 129 7.97 5.06 4.06
CA ASP A 129 7.40 4.17 5.09
C ASP A 129 6.84 4.93 6.31
N ARG A 130 7.50 6.01 6.74
CA ARG A 130 7.07 6.78 7.91
C ARG A 130 5.73 7.50 7.66
N LEU A 131 5.54 8.07 6.48
CA LEU A 131 4.30 8.75 6.11
C LEU A 131 3.17 7.74 5.91
N ILE A 132 3.47 6.58 5.33
CA ILE A 132 2.52 5.47 5.18
C ILE A 132 2.01 5.00 6.54
N GLN A 133 2.89 4.86 7.53
CA GLN A 133 2.49 4.51 8.90
C GLN A 133 1.56 5.54 9.53
N LEU A 134 1.82 6.83 9.32
CA LEU A 134 0.96 7.90 9.82
C LEU A 134 -0.44 7.83 9.20
N MET A 135 -0.52 7.62 7.87
CA MET A 135 -1.80 7.40 7.19
C MET A 135 -2.53 6.16 7.73
N GLU A 136 -1.84 5.04 7.96
CA GLU A 136 -2.45 3.84 8.54
C GLU A 136 -3.06 4.12 9.94
N ILE A 137 -2.40 4.96 10.75
CA ILE A 137 -2.91 5.38 12.07
C ILE A 137 -4.16 6.25 11.91
N GLU A 138 -4.17 7.20 10.97
CA GLU A 138 -5.32 8.08 10.73
C GLU A 138 -6.54 7.33 10.20
N ILE A 139 -6.35 6.43 9.24
CA ILE A 139 -7.42 5.53 8.79
C ILE A 139 -7.94 4.71 9.97
N GLY A 140 -7.04 4.24 10.85
CA GLY A 140 -7.41 3.52 12.08
C GLY A 140 -8.28 4.35 13.03
N ARG A 141 -8.02 5.65 13.16
CA ARG A 141 -8.82 6.58 14.00
C ARG A 141 -10.18 6.90 13.40
N ASN A 142 -10.27 6.97 12.07
CA ASN A 142 -11.53 7.24 11.36
C ASN A 142 -12.40 6.00 11.13
N LYS A 143 -11.91 4.79 11.43
CA LYS A 143 -12.71 3.55 11.34
C LYS A 143 -13.92 3.52 12.26
N ASP A 144 -13.92 4.27 13.35
CA ASP A 144 -15.10 4.36 14.23
C ASP A 144 -16.19 5.32 13.67
N TYR A 145 -15.87 6.10 12.62
CA TYR A 145 -16.74 7.13 12.04
C TYR A 145 -17.15 6.85 10.57
N LEU A 146 -16.68 5.76 9.98
CA LEU A 146 -16.94 5.30 8.60
C LEU A 146 -17.65 3.94 8.60
#